data_AF-A0A5N5TCJ3-F1
#
_entry.id   AF-A0A5N5TCJ3-F1
#
_cell.length_a   1.000
_cell.length_b   1.000
_cell.length_c   1.000
_cell.angle_alpha   90.00
_cell.angle_beta   90.00
_cell.angle_gamma   90.00
#
_symmetry.space_group_name_H-M   'P 1'
#
loop_
_entity.id
_entity.type
_entity.pdbx_description
1 polymer ?
#
loop_
_entity_poly.entity_id
_entity_poly.type
_entity_poly.pdbx_seq_one_letter_code
_entity_poly.pdbx_strand_id
1 'polypeptide(L)' 'MISIKEIKDLKNFFLYQRRSTIVKVNLRNCGHCKEIYGDYFNGQACAENCILTKGQAAPDCNDPVTFKRFLKKLM' A
#
# COMPACT_ATOMS: atom_id res chain seq x y z
N MET A 1 2.55 -6.95 22.47
CA MET A 1 1.10 -6.85 22.73
C MET A 1 0.58 -5.75 21.81
N ILE A 2 -0.33 -6.06 20.88
CA ILE A 2 -0.86 -5.08 19.89
C ILE A 2 -1.85 -4.14 20.59
N SER A 3 -1.78 -2.83 20.32
CA SER A 3 -2.64 -1.81 20.93
C SER A 3 -4.07 -1.86 20.37
N ILE A 4 -5.07 -1.48 21.18
CA ILE A 4 -6.48 -1.35 20.73
C ILE A 4 -6.60 -0.39 19.53
N LYS A 5 -5.71 0.62 19.44
CA LYS A 5 -5.65 1.54 18.29
C LYS A 5 -5.29 0.80 16.99
N GLU A 6 -4.25 -0.02 17.04
CA GLU A 6 -3.80 -0.85 15.90
C GLU A 6 -4.88 -1.85 15.47
N ILE A 7 -5.64 -2.42 16.43
CA ILE A 7 -6.76 -3.32 16.12
C ILE A 7 -7.89 -2.58 15.38
N LYS A 8 -8.20 -1.32 15.75
CA LYS A 8 -9.22 -0.51 15.07
C LYS A 8 -8.78 -0.14 13.66
N ASP A 9 -7.52 0.21 13.48
CA ASP A 9 -6.95 0.55 12.17
C ASP A 9 -6.93 -0.68 11.26
N LEU A 10 -6.59 -1.87 11.78
CA LEU A 10 -6.69 -3.14 11.06
C LEU A 10 -8.14 -3.50 10.69
N LYS A 11 -9.11 -3.31 11.59
CA LYS A 11 -10.52 -3.54 11.26
C LYS A 11 -11.02 -2.59 10.18
N ASN A 12 -10.68 -1.31 10.28
CA ASN A 12 -11.01 -0.33 9.25
C ASN A 12 -10.34 -0.67 7.91
N PHE A 13 -9.09 -1.14 7.94
CA PHE A 13 -8.38 -1.67 6.77
C PHE A 13 -9.17 -2.81 6.10
N PHE A 14 -9.58 -3.84 6.86
CA PHE A 14 -10.33 -4.98 6.32
C PHE A 14 -11.72 -4.59 5.81
N LEU A 15 -12.43 -3.70 6.51
CA LEU A 15 -13.73 -3.19 6.07
C LEU A 15 -13.59 -2.37 4.78
N TYR A 16 -12.55 -1.55 4.68
CA TYR A 16 -12.28 -0.72 3.52
C TYR A 16 -11.90 -1.58 2.31
N GLN A 17 -11.04 -2.58 2.52
CA GLN A 17 -10.69 -3.56 1.51
C GLN A 17 -11.93 -4.31 1.00
N ARG A 18 -12.90 -4.67 1.84
CA ARG A 18 -14.12 -5.37 1.38
C ARG A 18 -15.02 -4.53 0.47
N ARG A 19 -15.03 -3.20 0.63
CA ARG A 19 -16.03 -2.31 0.02
C ARG A 19 -15.60 -1.72 -1.34
N SER A 20 -14.29 -1.57 -1.60
CA SER A 20 -13.78 -0.92 -2.82
C SER A 20 -12.92 -1.85 -3.67
N THR A 21 -13.37 -2.09 -4.90
CA THR A 21 -12.65 -2.92 -5.88
C THR A 21 -11.32 -2.31 -6.29
N ILE A 22 -11.26 -0.98 -6.43
CA ILE A 22 -10.06 -0.24 -6.82
C ILE A 22 -8.97 -0.36 -5.75
N VAL A 23 -9.37 -0.27 -4.47
CA VAL A 23 -8.45 -0.41 -3.34
C VAL A 23 -7.88 -1.83 -3.27
N LYS A 24 -8.69 -2.85 -3.54
CA LYS A 24 -8.20 -4.24 -3.61
C LYS A 24 -7.12 -4.40 -4.69
N VAL A 25 -7.35 -3.83 -5.87
CA VAL A 25 -6.39 -3.90 -6.99
C VAL A 25 -5.09 -3.19 -6.64
N ASN A 26 -5.17 -1.95 -6.13
CA ASN A 26 -3.96 -1.19 -5.82
C ASN A 26 -3.17 -1.77 -4.64
N LEU A 27 -3.83 -2.40 -3.66
CA LEU A 27 -3.15 -3.15 -2.61
C LEU A 27 -2.39 -4.36 -3.17
N ARG A 28 -2.96 -5.06 -4.18
CA ARG A 28 -2.24 -6.14 -4.88
C ARG A 28 -1.04 -5.59 -5.65
N ASN A 29 -1.17 -4.44 -6.30
CA ASN A 29 -0.03 -3.79 -6.97
C ASN A 29 1.06 -3.39 -5.97
N CYS A 30 0.71 -2.86 -4.79
CA CYS A 30 1.69 -2.62 -3.72
C CYS A 30 2.43 -3.90 -3.31
N GLY A 31 1.72 -5.03 -3.21
CA GLY A 31 2.30 -6.34 -2.94
C GLY A 31 3.26 -6.78 -4.06
N HIS A 32 2.84 -6.65 -5.31
CA HIS A 32 3.66 -7.01 -6.46
C HIS A 32 4.95 -6.17 -6.55
N CYS A 33 4.86 -4.85 -6.32
CA CYS A 33 6.05 -4.00 -6.30
C CYS A 33 6.99 -4.38 -5.14
N LYS A 34 6.44 -4.82 -4.00
CA LYS A 34 7.25 -5.32 -2.87
C LYS A 34 7.95 -6.64 -3.22
N GLU A 35 7.32 -7.53 -3.98
CA GLU A 35 7.93 -8.77 -4.45
C GLU A 35 9.10 -8.49 -5.42
N ILE A 36 8.93 -7.55 -6.35
CA ILE A 36 9.95 -7.19 -7.36
C ILE A 36 11.14 -6.47 -6.71
N TYR A 37 10.86 -5.41 -5.96
CA TYR A 37 11.90 -4.50 -5.45
C TYR A 37 12.40 -4.89 -4.05
N GLY A 38 11.79 -5.89 -3.41
CA GLY A 38 12.19 -6.36 -2.09
C GLY A 38 12.28 -5.21 -1.09
N ASP A 39 13.41 -5.12 -0.38
CA ASP A 39 13.59 -4.14 0.68
C ASP A 39 13.78 -2.70 0.24
N TYR A 40 14.02 -2.49 -1.05
CA TYR A 40 14.06 -1.16 -1.65
C TYR A 40 12.68 -0.52 -1.73
N PHE A 41 11.60 -1.29 -1.59
CA PHE A 41 10.23 -0.80 -1.64
C PHE A 41 9.53 -0.86 -0.28
N ASN A 42 8.91 0.26 0.10
CA ASN A 42 8.10 0.38 1.31
C ASN A 42 6.63 0.04 1.00
N GLY A 43 6.33 -1.26 1.02
CA GLY A 43 4.97 -1.77 0.77
C GLY A 43 3.94 -1.28 1.78
N GLN A 44 4.34 -1.03 3.03
CA GLN A 44 3.44 -0.48 4.06
C GLN A 44 3.00 0.94 3.70
N ALA A 45 3.95 1.83 3.39
CA ALA A 45 3.64 3.20 2.99
C ALA A 45 2.77 3.24 1.72
N CYS A 46 2.99 2.29 0.79
CA CYS A 46 2.14 2.12 -0.38
C CYS A 46 0.68 1.77 -0.02
N ALA A 47 0.48 0.77 0.84
CA ALA A 47 -0.83 0.33 1.26
C ALA A 47 -1.59 1.41 2.05
N GLU A 48 -0.90 2.11 2.95
CA GLU A 48 -1.47 3.23 3.71
C GLU A 48 -1.91 4.37 2.78
N ASN A 49 -1.07 4.76 1.81
CA ASN A 49 -1.42 5.78 0.84
C ASN A 49 -2.61 5.36 -0.03
N CYS A 50 -2.67 4.08 -0.44
CA CYS A 50 -3.80 3.54 -1.20
C CYS A 50 -5.12 3.71 -0.43
N ILE A 51 -5.13 3.52 0.88
CA ILE A 51 -6.33 3.66 1.70
C ILE A 51 -6.70 5.13 1.87
N LEU A 52 -5.72 5.97 2.19
CA LEU A 52 -5.91 7.41 2.37
C LEU A 52 -6.45 8.08 1.10
N THR A 53 -5.95 7.67 -0.06
CA THR A 53 -6.38 8.20 -1.37
C THR A 53 -7.58 7.45 -1.95
N LYS A 54 -8.16 6.50 -1.21
CA LYS A 54 -9.28 5.67 -1.66
C LYS A 54 -9.03 4.91 -2.97
N GLY A 55 -7.76 4.57 -3.24
CA GLY A 55 -7.32 3.89 -4.45
C GLY A 55 -7.17 4.81 -5.67
N GLN A 56 -7.17 6.14 -5.51
CA GLN A 56 -6.96 7.05 -6.65
C GLN A 56 -5.52 7.06 -7.16
N ALA A 57 -4.55 6.71 -6.32
CA ALA A 57 -3.14 6.62 -6.70
C ALA A 57 -2.70 5.16 -6.77
N ALA A 58 -2.82 4.56 -7.96
CA ALA A 58 -2.35 3.21 -8.23
C ALA A 58 -0.83 3.21 -8.47
N PRO A 59 -0.04 2.39 -7.78
CA PRO A 59 1.34 2.14 -8.18
C PRO A 59 1.34 1.21 -9.40
N ASP A 60 2.16 1.55 -10.39
CA ASP A 60 2.59 0.66 -11.47
C ASP A 60 4.08 0.38 -11.26
N CYS A 61 4.42 -0.87 -10.98
CA CYS A 61 5.80 -1.26 -10.71
C CYS A 61 6.73 -1.09 -11.93
N ASN A 62 6.17 -0.84 -13.12
CA ASN A 62 6.93 -0.59 -14.35
C ASN A 62 7.03 0.90 -14.70
N ASP A 63 6.28 1.78 -14.02
CA ASP A 63 6.36 3.23 -14.19
C ASP A 63 6.92 3.90 -12.92
N PRO A 64 8.22 4.24 -12.91
CA PRO A 64 8.88 4.91 -11.79
C PRO A 64 8.17 6.17 -11.29
N VAL A 65 7.44 6.88 -12.14
CA VAL A 65 6.72 8.09 -11.74
C VAL A 65 5.66 7.78 -10.67
N THR A 66 5.03 6.61 -10.74
CA THR A 66 3.91 6.21 -9.89
C THR A 66 4.34 5.60 -8.55
N PHE A 67 5.51 4.94 -8.49
CA PHE A 67 5.94 4.21 -7.29
C PHE A 67 7.23 4.72 -6.63
N LYS A 68 8.01 5.62 -7.27
CA LYS A 68 9.28 6.15 -6.70
C LYS A 68 9.16 6.73 -5.29
N ARG A 69 8.00 7.28 -4.95
CA ARG A 69 7.73 7.87 -3.62
C ARG A 69 7.74 6.82 -2.49
N PHE A 70 7.63 5.55 -2.84
CA PHE A 70 7.67 4.41 -1.92
C PHE A 70 9.01 3.69 -1.94
N LEU A 71 9.95 4.10 -2.81
CA LEU A 71 11.31 3.59 -2.75
C LEU A 71 12.02 4.18 -1.54
N LYS A 72 12.72 3.31 -0.80
CA LYS A 72 13.62 3.76 0.25
C LYS A 72 14.80 4.45 -0.43
N LYS A 73 15.21 5.61 0.07
CA LYS A 73 16.49 6.20 -0.36
C LYS A 73 17.59 5.21 0.01
N LEU A 74 18.39 4.83 -0.99
CA LEU A 74 19.69 4.24 -0.74
C LEU A 74 20.50 5.30 0.02
N MET A 75 20.82 5.00 1.28
CA MET A 75 21.79 5.76 2.06
C MET A 75 23.19 5.32 1.63
#